data_AF-A0A1R1LJ67-F1
#
_entry.id   AF-A0A1R1LJ67-F1
#
_cell.length_a   1.000
_cell.length_b   1.000
_cell.length_c   1.000
_cell.angle_alpha   90.00
_cell.angle_beta   90.00
_cell.angle_gamma   90.00
#
_symmetry.space_group_name_H-M   'P 1'
#
loop_
_entity.id
_entity.type
_entity.pdbx_description
1 polymer ?
#
loop_
_entity_poly.entity_id
_entity_poly.type
_entity_poly.pdbx_seq_one_letter_code
_entity_poly.pdbx_strand_id
1 'polypeptide(L)' 'MGRGRQKAKATKQARDIKYYSPTTDYSALQRELAGSPGHTPAGRYPEPAEDDDSSVDRYTDDDDDRGSRRLG' A
#
# COMPACT_ATOMS: atom_id res chain seq x y z
N MET A 1 18.16 11.33 25.24
CA MET A 1 18.63 11.55 23.85
C MET A 1 18.25 10.32 23.03
N GLY A 2 17.36 10.28 22.03
CA GLY A 2 16.53 11.31 21.43
C GLY A 2 15.51 10.63 20.49
N ARG A 3 14.32 10.32 21.02
CA ARG A 3 13.17 9.85 20.21
C ARG A 3 12.79 10.87 19.13
N GLY A 4 12.97 12.17 19.38
CA GLY A 4 12.70 13.24 18.41
C GLY A 4 13.55 13.14 17.14
N ARG A 5 14.81 12.68 17.23
CA ARG A 5 15.67 12.48 16.05
C ARG A 5 15.23 11.28 15.22
N GLN A 6 14.83 10.19 15.89
CA GLN A 6 14.27 9.02 15.21
C GLN A 6 12.95 9.36 14.51
N LYS A 7 12.05 10.08 15.20
CA LYS A 7 10.78 10.55 14.60
C LYS A 7 11.02 11.44 13.39
N ALA A 8 11.95 12.40 13.49
CA ALA A 8 12.30 13.27 12.36
C ALA A 8 12.86 12.47 11.16
N LYS A 9 13.76 11.51 11.40
CA LYS A 9 14.29 10.62 10.35
C LYS A 9 13.18 9.78 9.71
N ALA A 10 12.29 9.20 10.51
CA ALA A 10 11.17 8.38 10.02
C ALA A 10 10.19 9.22 9.19
N THR A 11 9.82 10.42 9.64
CA THR A 11 8.93 11.32 8.87
C THR A 11 9.56 11.73 7.55
N LYS A 12 10.88 11.99 7.52
CA LYS A 12 11.59 12.29 6.27
C LYS A 12 11.52 11.10 5.32
N GLN A 13 11.92 9.92 5.77
CA GLN A 13 11.88 8.70 4.96
C GLN A 13 10.47 8.39 4.45
N ALA A 14 9.44 8.53 5.29
CA ALA A 14 8.06 8.30 4.89
C ALA A 14 7.61 9.26 3.79
N ARG A 15 8.03 10.53 3.85
CA ARG A 15 7.77 11.50 2.77
C ARG A 15 8.52 11.14 1.51
N ASP A 16 9.79 10.77 1.63
CA ASP A 16 10.59 10.33 0.50
C ASP A 16 9.88 9.16 -0.19
N ILE A 17 9.45 8.12 0.54
CA ILE A 17 8.69 6.98 -0.02
C ILE A 17 7.35 7.43 -0.61
N LYS A 18 6.58 8.27 0.08
CA LYS A 18 5.23 8.70 -0.35
C LYS A 18 5.27 9.48 -1.67
N TYR A 19 6.31 10.28 -1.87
CA TYR A 19 6.45 11.16 -3.04
C TYR A 19 7.56 10.68 -3.99
N TYR A 20 8.12 9.49 -3.77
CA TYR A 20 9.10 8.89 -4.67
C TYR A 20 8.39 8.40 -5.92
N SER A 21 8.65 9.07 -7.03
CA SER A 21 8.33 8.57 -8.37
C SER A 21 9.63 8.01 -8.96
N PRO A 22 9.81 6.68 -9.02
CA PRO A 22 10.98 6.10 -9.67
C PRO A 22 10.99 6.51 -11.15
N THR A 23 12.14 6.93 -11.64
CA THR A 23 12.34 7.16 -13.07
C THR A 23 12.40 5.81 -13.78
N THR A 24 11.46 5.55 -14.68
CA THR A 24 11.44 4.33 -15.48
C THR A 24 12.40 4.45 -16.66
N ASP A 25 13.32 3.49 -16.81
CA ASP A 25 14.11 3.37 -18.03
C ASP A 25 13.28 2.72 -19.16
N TYR A 26 12.72 3.56 -20.03
CA TYR A 26 11.91 3.11 -21.16
C TYR A 26 12.71 2.30 -22.18
N SER A 27 14.03 2.50 -22.28
CA SER A 27 14.88 1.78 -23.24
C SER A 27 15.08 0.32 -22.84
N ALA A 28 15.27 0.06 -21.54
CA ALA A 28 15.33 -1.28 -20.98
C ALA A 28 13.98 -2.00 -21.12
N LEU A 29 12.88 -1.31 -20.79
CA LEU A 29 11.52 -1.86 -20.89
C LEU A 29 11.17 -2.26 -22.34
N GLN A 30 11.50 -1.40 -23.31
CA GLN A 30 11.26 -1.70 -24.72
C GLN A 30 12.05 -2.94 -25.19
N ARG A 31 13.29 -3.10 -24.74
CA ARG A 31 14.12 -4.27 -25.07
C ARG A 31 13.52 -5.57 -24.51
N GLU A 32 12.99 -5.53 -23.29
CA GLU A 32 12.31 -6.68 -22.67
C GLU A 32 11.02 -7.05 -23.41
N LEU A 33 10.21 -6.05 -23.79
CA LEU A 33 8.99 -6.25 -24.57
C LEU A 33 9.27 -6.78 -25.99
N ALA A 34 10.27 -6.22 -26.67
CA ALA A 34 10.64 -6.64 -28.03
C ALA A 34 11.35 -8.01 -28.06
N GLY A 35 11.99 -8.41 -26.95
CA GLY A 35 12.77 -9.64 -26.83
C GLY A 35 11.96 -10.88 -26.41
N SER A 36 10.67 -10.76 -26.12
CA SER A 36 9.83 -11.88 -25.66
C SER A 36 8.76 -12.27 -26.70
N PRO A 37 9.06 -13.12 -27.69
CA PRO A 37 8.08 -13.59 -28.67
C PRO A 37 7.12 -14.66 -28.11
N GLY A 38 6.77 -14.63 -26.82
CA GLY A 38 5.97 -15.71 -26.23
C GLY A 38 5.42 -15.55 -24.82
N HIS A 39 5.59 -14.43 -24.12
CA HIS A 39 4.97 -14.25 -22.81
C HIS A 39 3.79 -13.28 -22.88
N THR A 40 2.67 -13.75 -23.42
CA THR A 40 1.37 -13.23 -23.01
C THR A 40 1.17 -13.64 -21.55
N PRO A 41 0.95 -12.73 -20.59
CA PRO A 41 0.44 -13.13 -19.28
C PRO A 41 -1.05 -13.46 -19.43
N ALA A 42 -1.36 -14.50 -20.21
CA ALA A 42 -2.67 -15.13 -20.21
C ALA A 42 -2.74 -16.02 -18.97
N GLY A 43 -3.34 -15.49 -17.89
CA GLY A 43 -3.82 -16.32 -16.79
C GLY A 43 -2.96 -16.29 -15.53
N ARG A 44 -3.05 -15.20 -14.76
CA ARG A 44 -3.08 -15.27 -13.29
C ARG A 44 -3.41 -13.90 -12.69
N TYR A 45 -4.57 -13.35 -13.03
CA TYR A 45 -5.26 -12.57 -12.00
C TYR A 45 -5.85 -13.61 -11.05
N PRO A 46 -5.42 -13.69 -9.78
CA PRO A 46 -6.25 -14.38 -8.80
C PRO A 46 -7.59 -13.65 -8.83
N GLU A 47 -8.66 -14.40 -9.11
CA GLU A 47 -10.00 -13.88 -8.86
C GLU A 47 -10.00 -13.35 -7.41
N PRO A 48 -10.51 -12.14 -7.13
CA PRO A 48 -10.67 -11.72 -5.76
C PRO A 48 -11.50 -12.80 -5.07
N ALA A 49 -10.87 -13.58 -4.20
CA ALA A 49 -11.61 -14.35 -3.23
C ALA A 49 -12.49 -13.31 -2.53
N GLU A 50 -13.80 -13.52 -2.59
CA GLU A 50 -14.79 -12.80 -1.78
C GLU A 50 -14.32 -12.94 -0.33
N ASP A 51 -13.49 -11.99 0.11
CA ASP A 51 -12.87 -11.98 1.42
C ASP A 51 -13.99 -11.63 2.38
N ASP A 52 -14.57 -12.70 2.93
CA ASP A 52 -15.29 -12.78 4.19
C ASP A 52 -15.40 -11.42 4.90
N ASP A 53 -16.59 -10.82 4.83
CA ASP A 53 -17.03 -9.56 5.45
C ASP A 53 -16.72 -9.46 6.98
N SER A 54 -16.19 -10.53 7.58
CA SER A 54 -15.75 -10.58 8.97
C SER A 54 -14.53 -9.70 9.28
N SER A 55 -13.69 -9.36 8.29
CA SER A 55 -12.52 -8.50 8.56
C SER A 55 -12.90 -7.02 8.72
N VAL A 56 -14.01 -6.58 8.16
CA VAL A 56 -14.45 -5.18 8.23
C VAL A 56 -15.15 -4.89 9.55
N ASP A 57 -15.96 -5.84 10.02
CA ASP A 57 -16.71 -5.78 11.29
C ASP A 57 -15.81 -5.53 12.52
N ARG A 58 -14.63 -6.15 12.55
CA ARG A 58 -13.69 -6.04 13.68
C ARG A 58 -13.05 -4.64 13.82
N TYR A 59 -13.10 -3.81 12.78
CA TYR A 59 -12.62 -2.42 12.83
C TYR A 59 -13.75 -1.39 12.96
N THR A 60 -14.99 -1.75 12.62
CA THR A 60 -16.15 -0.87 12.80
C THR A 60 -16.65 -0.86 14.25
N ASP A 61 -16.49 -1.96 15.00
CA ASP A 61 -16.95 -2.07 16.39
C ASP A 61 -16.14 -1.18 17.38
N ASP A 62 -14.83 -0.94 17.14
CA ASP A 62 -13.98 -0.14 18.05
C ASP A 62 -14.15 1.39 17.88
N ASP A 63 -14.68 1.85 16.73
CA ASP A 63 -14.88 3.28 16.44
C ASP A 63 -16.21 3.83 16.99
N ASP A 64 -17.26 3.00 17.08
CA ASP A 64 -18.60 3.43 17.55
C ASP A 64 -18.68 3.63 19.09
N ASP A 65 -17.85 2.93 19.89
CA ASP A 65 -17.93 2.98 21.37
C ASP A 65 -17.09 4.12 22.01
N ARG A 66 -16.46 4.95 21.18
CA ARG A 66 -15.70 6.16 21.59
C ARG A 66 -16.54 7.44 21.56
N GLY A 67 -17.76 7.40 21.00
CA GLY A 67 -18.63 8.57 20.82
C GLY A 67 -19.72 8.77 21.90
N SER A 68 -20.07 7.75 22.68
CA SER A 68 -21.29 7.79 23.53
C SER A 68 -21.06 8.12 25.01
N ARG A 69 -19.81 8.17 25.50
CA ARG A 69 -19.50 8.22 26.95
C ARG A 69 -19.19 9.61 27.52
N ARG A 70 -19.58 10.69 26.85
CA ARG A 70 -19.44 12.05 27.38
C ARG A 70 -20.61 12.93 26.98
N LEU A 71 -21.77 12.75 27.61
CA LEU A 71 -22.81 13.77 27.79
C LEU A 71 -23.79 13.23 28.85
N GLY A 72 -23.66 13.70 30.08
CA GLY A 72 -24.45 13.30 31.25
C GLY A 72 -23.84 13.85 32.52
#